data_AF-A0A7Z0EGZ9-F1
#
_entry.id   AF-A0A7Z0EGZ9-F1
#
_cell.length_a   1.000
_cell.length_b   1.000
_cell.length_c   1.000
_cell.angle_alpha   90.00
_cell.angle_beta   90.00
_cell.angle_gamma   90.00
#
_symmetry.space_group_name_H-M   'P 1'
#
loop_
_entity.id
_entity.type
_entity.pdbx_description
1 polymer ?
#
loop_
_entity_poly.entity_id
_entity_poly.type
_entity_poly.pdbx_seq_one_letter_code
_entity_poly.pdbx_strand_id
1 'polypeptide(L)'
;METPSDDPHENVPAADVGPDSRVSFRNELDRTHYTAVDEDWAGHVPAQYGVAPRVRIGRSKWFNLLWLIPIGLLLMIVAIAVAKGIRDLPVVQDFMRQFPGASKLPDDAPIGFPAWLGWQHFFNLFLMTFIIRSGVTILADHPRLYWTRHSTPGKDWFRIQKPVPPDPLYTAKQDSITLPNGVGLPGRRHSIGLARWWHLGVDTLWLLNGIVFYILIFSTGQWMRLVPLNWDVIPNAVSVAIQYLSLDWPVESGWVNYNSLQLIAYFVTVFIAAPAALITGLGMSPALSTRFRAISSLFSIQVARSLHFFVLCWFVMFIVVHVTLVLTTGALRNLNHMYASRNDDSWVGFWIFAASMVVVIVAWVAATPFTYRHPRVVQKVGFALIGGAQKLFEHIDSKPGQYTEKDISPYFWHNGKYPETEEYKQLEAGTFADYTLRVNGLVENPVELSLEQLRALPHHEQITQHFCIQGWSGVAKWGGVSMQSIVDLVKPAPEAKWVIFYSFAVGPDGGIYYDAQPIEQMSYELTMLAYDMNDDTLSFGHGAPLRLRNEVQLGFKLVKWIKGIEFVEHFSEVGGGLGGYNNDHEFFGYRQSI
;
A
#
# COMPACT_ATOMS: atom_id res chain seq x y z
N MET A 1 20.34 5.23 61.24
CA MET A 1 20.92 5.58 59.92
C MET A 1 20.07 4.83 58.91
N GLU A 2 18.87 5.35 58.66
CA GLU A 2 17.95 4.79 57.67
C GLU A 2 18.33 5.38 56.31
N THR A 3 18.61 4.50 55.37
CA THR A 3 18.86 4.81 53.96
C THR A 3 17.56 5.33 53.32
N PRO A 4 17.59 6.43 52.54
CA PRO A 4 16.43 6.85 51.78
C PRO A 4 16.10 5.81 50.71
N SER A 5 14.80 5.58 50.53
CA SER A 5 14.20 4.88 49.39
C SER A 5 14.59 5.60 48.09
N ASP A 6 15.16 4.85 47.14
CA ASP A 6 15.55 5.29 45.79
C ASP A 6 14.42 4.90 44.79
N ASP A 7 13.15 5.11 45.15
CA ASP A 7 12.02 4.90 44.24
C ASP A 7 11.80 6.17 43.39
N PRO A 8 12.15 6.17 42.09
CA PRO A 8 11.95 7.33 41.21
C PRO A 8 10.47 7.67 40.97
N HIS A 9 9.52 6.83 41.45
CA HIS A 9 8.09 7.09 41.34
C HIS A 9 7.51 7.89 42.52
N GLU A 10 8.26 8.12 43.61
CA GLU A 10 7.73 8.70 44.85
C GLU A 10 7.52 10.24 44.79
N ASN A 11 8.00 10.92 43.75
CA ASN A 11 8.03 12.39 43.66
C ASN A 11 7.12 13.04 42.59
N VAL A 12 6.19 12.30 41.99
CA VAL A 12 5.11 12.94 41.22
C VAL A 12 3.92 13.13 42.18
N PRO A 13 3.70 14.33 42.74
CA PRO A 13 2.54 14.56 43.58
C PRO A 13 1.28 14.20 42.79
N ALA A 14 0.41 13.36 43.38
CA ALA A 14 -0.93 13.15 42.86
C ALA A 14 -1.56 14.54 42.66
N ALA A 15 -1.89 14.87 41.41
CA ALA A 15 -2.49 16.16 41.10
C ALA A 15 -3.72 16.36 42.00
N ASP A 16 -3.96 17.59 42.46
CA ASP A 16 -5.19 17.96 43.17
C ASP A 16 -6.34 17.83 42.16
N VAL A 17 -6.91 16.64 42.06
CA VAL A 17 -7.86 16.27 41.01
C VAL A 17 -9.22 16.90 41.34
N GLY A 18 -9.44 18.11 40.86
CA GLY A 18 -10.73 18.80 40.96
C GLY A 18 -11.89 18.01 40.28
N PRO A 19 -13.15 18.37 40.58
CA PRO A 19 -14.34 17.71 40.01
C PRO A 19 -14.45 17.79 38.48
N ASP A 20 -13.67 18.64 37.81
CA ASP A 20 -13.58 18.79 36.35
C ASP A 20 -12.72 17.71 35.65
N SER A 21 -12.05 16.83 36.39
CA SER A 21 -11.27 15.70 35.82
C SER A 21 -12.11 14.66 35.05
N ARG A 22 -13.44 14.78 35.12
CA ARG A 22 -14.41 13.98 34.37
C ARG A 22 -14.88 14.65 33.07
N VAL A 23 -14.20 15.72 32.62
CA VAL A 23 -14.50 16.31 31.31
C VAL A 23 -14.17 15.29 30.22
N SER A 24 -15.22 14.84 29.55
CA SER A 24 -15.13 13.89 28.44
C SER A 24 -15.00 14.66 27.12
N PHE A 25 -13.92 14.38 26.37
CA PHE A 25 -13.74 14.92 25.01
C PHE A 25 -14.72 14.30 24.00
N ARG A 26 -15.51 13.28 24.40
CA ARG A 26 -16.49 12.59 23.55
C ARG A 26 -17.60 13.49 23.01
N ASN A 27 -17.82 14.66 23.62
CA ASN A 27 -18.78 15.66 23.15
C ASN A 27 -18.23 16.56 22.03
N GLU A 28 -16.91 16.60 21.86
CA GLU A 28 -16.23 17.32 20.77
C GLU A 28 -16.03 16.45 19.52
N LEU A 29 -16.35 15.14 19.60
CA LEU A 29 -16.23 14.22 18.48
C LEU A 29 -17.43 14.34 17.54
N ASP A 30 -17.17 14.20 16.25
CA ASP A 30 -18.24 13.91 15.30
C ASP A 30 -18.71 12.46 15.48
N ARG A 31 -20.03 12.28 15.46
CA ARG A 31 -20.71 10.97 15.52
C ARG A 31 -21.40 10.63 14.20
N THR A 32 -21.20 11.44 13.18
CA THR A 32 -21.80 11.25 11.86
C THR A 32 -21.28 9.98 11.23
N HIS A 33 -22.21 9.13 10.81
CA HIS A 33 -21.89 7.88 10.13
C HIS A 33 -21.93 8.11 8.62
N TYR A 34 -20.76 8.34 8.03
CA TYR A 34 -20.65 8.45 6.58
C TYR A 34 -21.02 7.12 5.94
N THR A 35 -22.02 7.16 5.06
CA THR A 35 -22.56 5.99 4.34
C THR A 35 -22.40 6.10 2.82
N ALA A 36 -21.91 7.24 2.33
CA ALA A 36 -21.58 7.50 0.94
C ALA A 36 -20.31 8.33 0.84
N VAL A 37 -19.70 8.32 -0.35
CA VAL A 37 -18.64 9.25 -0.75
C VAL A 37 -19.26 10.23 -1.73
N ASP A 38 -19.39 11.49 -1.36
CA ASP A 38 -19.84 12.58 -2.22
C ASP A 38 -18.65 13.47 -2.67
N GLU A 39 -18.94 14.62 -3.27
CA GLU A 39 -17.89 15.55 -3.73
C GLU A 39 -17.24 16.32 -2.58
N ASP A 40 -17.94 16.41 -1.45
CA ASP A 40 -17.56 17.17 -0.26
C ASP A 40 -16.79 16.32 0.76
N TRP A 41 -16.75 15.00 0.54
CA TRP A 41 -16.11 14.01 1.39
C TRP A 41 -14.61 14.26 1.67
N ALA A 42 -14.20 13.89 2.89
CA ALA A 42 -12.84 13.95 3.42
C ALA A 42 -12.28 15.39 3.54
N GLY A 43 -13.17 16.36 3.75
CA GLY A 43 -12.85 17.77 3.97
C GLY A 43 -12.90 18.65 2.74
N HIS A 44 -13.81 18.38 1.79
CA HIS A 44 -13.95 19.10 0.52
C HIS A 44 -12.61 19.23 -0.24
N VAL A 45 -11.77 18.18 -0.21
CA VAL A 45 -10.46 18.26 -0.85
C VAL A 45 -10.67 18.38 -2.36
N PRO A 46 -10.32 19.53 -2.99
CA PRO A 46 -10.64 19.76 -4.37
C PRO A 46 -9.92 18.76 -5.27
N ALA A 47 -10.58 18.39 -6.36
CA ALA A 47 -9.96 17.54 -7.37
C ALA A 47 -8.68 18.20 -7.90
N GLN A 48 -7.59 17.43 -7.89
CA GLN A 48 -6.29 17.88 -8.40
C GLN A 48 -5.71 16.80 -9.29
N TYR A 49 -5.58 17.08 -10.57
CA TYR A 49 -5.03 16.13 -11.52
C TYR A 49 -3.51 16.20 -11.57
N GLY A 50 -2.90 15.02 -11.76
CA GLY A 50 -1.46 14.88 -11.91
C GLY A 50 -0.94 15.42 -13.24
N VAL A 51 0.36 15.22 -13.45
CA VAL A 51 1.05 15.46 -14.73
C VAL A 51 1.33 14.13 -15.43
N ALA A 52 1.66 14.19 -16.71
CA ALA A 52 2.16 13.03 -17.45
C ALA A 52 3.31 12.33 -16.68
N PRO A 53 3.34 10.98 -16.64
CA PRO A 53 4.36 10.24 -15.91
C PRO A 53 5.78 10.63 -16.31
N ARG A 54 6.63 10.89 -15.33
CA ARG A 54 8.02 11.31 -15.56
C ARG A 54 8.99 10.42 -14.83
N VAL A 55 10.12 10.14 -15.47
CA VAL A 55 11.28 9.46 -14.88
C VAL A 55 12.46 10.41 -14.84
N ARG A 56 13.23 10.34 -13.76
CA ARG A 56 14.46 11.10 -13.59
C ARG A 56 15.61 10.42 -14.32
N ILE A 57 16.32 11.19 -15.13
CA ILE A 57 17.55 10.77 -15.83
C ILE A 57 18.72 11.59 -15.25
N GLY A 58 19.67 10.91 -14.64
CA GLY A 58 20.79 11.54 -13.94
C GLY A 58 20.33 12.33 -12.70
N ARG A 59 21.01 13.45 -12.41
CA ARG A 59 20.80 14.19 -11.15
C ARG A 59 19.55 15.06 -11.13
N SER A 60 19.18 15.69 -12.26
CA SER A 60 18.14 16.73 -12.28
C SER A 60 17.19 16.72 -13.49
N LYS A 61 17.46 15.93 -14.54
CA LYS A 61 16.65 15.95 -15.75
C LYS A 61 15.44 15.03 -15.62
N TRP A 62 14.31 15.48 -16.12
CA TRP A 62 13.06 14.71 -16.13
C TRP A 62 12.66 14.40 -17.56
N PHE A 63 12.44 13.12 -17.84
CA PHE A 63 11.93 12.64 -19.11
C PHE A 63 10.43 12.34 -18.98
N ASN A 64 9.63 12.91 -19.89
CA ASN A 64 8.20 12.65 -19.97
C ASN A 64 7.98 11.31 -20.70
N LEU A 65 7.41 10.33 -20.00
CA LEU A 65 7.22 8.97 -20.52
C LEU A 65 6.25 8.90 -21.71
N LEU A 66 5.43 9.93 -21.96
CA LEU A 66 4.60 9.98 -23.17
C LEU A 66 5.44 9.97 -24.47
N TRP A 67 6.70 10.40 -24.42
CA TRP A 67 7.62 10.28 -25.57
C TRP A 67 7.97 8.83 -25.92
N LEU A 68 7.76 7.87 -25.01
CA LEU A 68 7.94 6.45 -25.34
C LEU A 68 6.96 5.97 -26.41
N ILE A 69 5.82 6.64 -26.61
CA ILE A 69 4.86 6.28 -27.66
C ILE A 69 5.45 6.52 -29.06
N PRO A 70 5.81 7.75 -29.47
CA PRO A 70 6.39 7.98 -30.79
C PRO A 70 7.78 7.34 -30.94
N ILE A 71 8.60 7.32 -29.89
CA ILE A 71 9.91 6.63 -29.93
C ILE A 71 9.72 5.13 -30.13
N GLY A 72 8.81 4.51 -29.37
CA GLY A 72 8.49 3.09 -29.50
C GLY A 72 7.95 2.75 -30.89
N LEU A 73 7.08 3.58 -31.45
CA LEU A 73 6.59 3.41 -32.82
C LEU A 73 7.73 3.48 -33.85
N LEU A 74 8.62 4.46 -33.75
CA LEU A 74 9.78 4.59 -34.64
C LEU A 74 10.71 3.37 -34.51
N LEU A 75 11.04 2.97 -33.27
CA LEU A 75 11.86 1.80 -33.01
C LEU A 75 11.22 0.51 -33.55
N MET A 76 9.90 0.37 -33.43
CA MET A 76 9.16 -0.76 -34.01
C MET A 76 9.29 -0.78 -35.54
N ILE A 77 9.09 0.37 -36.21
CA ILE A 77 9.23 0.47 -37.68
C ILE A 77 10.66 0.10 -38.12
N VAL A 78 11.68 0.61 -37.42
CA VAL A 78 13.08 0.28 -37.69
C VAL A 78 13.35 -1.19 -37.44
N ALA A 79 12.87 -1.75 -36.33
CA ALA A 79 13.03 -3.17 -36.00
C ALA A 79 12.37 -4.07 -37.06
N ILE A 80 11.19 -3.70 -37.57
CA ILE A 80 10.53 -4.41 -38.68
C ILE A 80 11.40 -4.37 -39.93
N ALA A 81 11.91 -3.20 -40.32
CA ALA A 81 12.75 -3.05 -41.51
C ALA A 81 14.05 -3.86 -41.39
N VAL A 82 14.71 -3.82 -40.23
CA VAL A 82 15.91 -4.60 -39.94
C VAL A 82 15.60 -6.10 -39.96
N ALA A 83 14.54 -6.55 -39.28
CA ALA A 83 14.16 -7.95 -39.25
C ALA A 83 13.86 -8.50 -40.64
N LYS A 84 13.15 -7.74 -41.49
CA LYS A 84 12.93 -8.09 -42.89
C LYS A 84 14.24 -8.17 -43.68
N GLY A 85 15.16 -7.22 -43.48
CA GLY A 85 16.44 -7.21 -44.18
C GLY A 85 17.39 -8.34 -43.78
N ILE A 86 17.43 -8.72 -42.50
CA ILE A 86 18.33 -9.78 -42.03
C ILE A 86 17.75 -11.18 -42.20
N ARG A 87 16.42 -11.34 -42.26
CA ARG A 87 15.76 -12.65 -42.34
C ARG A 87 16.24 -13.46 -43.54
N ASP A 88 16.48 -12.81 -44.67
CA ASP A 88 16.87 -13.50 -45.92
C ASP A 88 18.38 -13.79 -46.00
N LEU A 89 19.17 -13.39 -45.00
CA LEU A 89 20.59 -13.72 -44.93
C LEU A 89 20.76 -15.24 -44.71
N PRO A 90 21.65 -15.92 -45.47
CA PRO A 90 21.87 -17.36 -45.33
C PRO A 90 22.17 -17.81 -43.90
N VAL A 91 22.98 -17.05 -43.17
CA VAL A 91 23.33 -17.34 -41.77
C VAL A 91 22.11 -17.28 -40.83
N VAL A 92 21.17 -16.38 -41.08
CA VAL A 92 19.95 -16.25 -40.26
C VAL A 92 18.97 -17.36 -40.61
N GLN A 93 18.87 -17.74 -41.88
CA GLN A 93 18.09 -18.89 -42.32
C GLN A 93 18.61 -20.19 -41.72
N ASP A 94 19.93 -20.41 -41.73
CA ASP A 94 20.54 -21.59 -41.10
C ASP A 94 20.31 -21.61 -39.59
N PHE A 95 20.44 -20.46 -38.93
CA PHE A 95 20.10 -20.32 -37.51
C PHE A 95 18.64 -20.68 -37.23
N MET A 96 17.68 -20.17 -38.02
CA MET A 96 16.27 -20.48 -37.84
C MET A 96 15.92 -21.93 -38.19
N ARG A 97 16.68 -22.60 -39.08
CA ARG A 97 16.53 -24.04 -39.32
C ARG A 97 17.01 -24.86 -38.14
N GLN A 98 18.12 -24.45 -37.51
CA GLN A 98 18.64 -25.10 -36.30
C GLN A 98 17.72 -24.85 -35.09
N PHE A 99 17.16 -23.65 -34.98
CA PHE A 99 16.30 -23.19 -33.90
C PHE A 99 14.96 -22.69 -34.48
N PRO A 100 14.01 -23.59 -34.79
CA PRO A 100 12.78 -23.26 -35.50
C PRO A 100 11.78 -22.41 -34.70
N GLY A 101 12.00 -22.23 -33.40
CA GLY A 101 11.18 -21.38 -32.53
C GLY A 101 10.36 -22.12 -31.48
N ALA A 102 10.36 -23.46 -31.48
CA ALA A 102 9.67 -24.28 -30.49
C ALA A 102 10.67 -25.05 -29.62
N SER A 103 10.43 -25.11 -28.31
CA SER A 103 11.23 -25.91 -27.37
C SER A 103 10.69 -27.32 -27.26
N LYS A 104 11.54 -28.35 -27.26
CA LYS A 104 11.06 -29.73 -27.11
C LYS A 104 10.48 -29.98 -25.72
N LEU A 105 9.23 -30.48 -25.67
CA LEU A 105 8.60 -30.96 -24.44
C LEU A 105 8.88 -32.47 -24.23
N PRO A 106 8.85 -32.97 -22.99
CA PRO A 106 8.86 -34.40 -22.69
C PRO A 106 7.71 -35.15 -23.37
N ASP A 107 7.92 -36.44 -23.67
CA ASP A 107 6.93 -37.26 -24.37
C ASP A 107 5.65 -37.49 -23.54
N ASP A 108 5.74 -37.38 -22.21
CA ASP A 108 4.65 -37.47 -21.25
C ASP A 108 4.02 -36.11 -20.90
N ALA A 109 4.44 -35.02 -21.55
CA ALA A 109 3.84 -33.71 -21.34
C ALA A 109 2.36 -33.70 -21.78
N PRO A 110 1.45 -33.15 -20.95
CA PRO A 110 0.03 -33.15 -21.27
C PRO A 110 -0.26 -32.26 -22.49
N ILE A 111 -1.18 -32.71 -23.34
CA ILE A 111 -1.62 -31.97 -24.53
C ILE A 111 -2.97 -31.30 -24.26
N GLY A 112 -3.14 -30.08 -24.76
CA GLY A 112 -4.38 -29.32 -24.63
C GLY A 112 -4.55 -28.66 -23.27
N PHE A 113 -5.67 -27.97 -23.11
CA PHE A 113 -5.93 -27.13 -21.93
C PHE A 113 -7.06 -27.72 -21.11
N PRO A 114 -6.84 -28.12 -19.85
CA PRO A 114 -7.92 -28.62 -19.01
C PRO A 114 -8.89 -27.48 -18.65
N ALA A 115 -10.17 -27.81 -18.43
CA ALA A 115 -11.21 -26.82 -18.18
C ALA A 115 -10.92 -25.89 -16.98
N TRP A 116 -10.28 -26.41 -15.92
CA TRP A 116 -9.89 -25.61 -14.75
C TRP A 116 -8.94 -24.46 -15.12
N LEU A 117 -8.07 -24.67 -16.11
CA LEU A 117 -7.09 -23.66 -16.53
C LEU A 117 -7.77 -22.51 -17.26
N GLY A 118 -8.77 -22.81 -18.10
CA GLY A 118 -9.58 -21.80 -18.76
C GLY A 118 -10.39 -20.96 -17.77
N TRP A 119 -11.02 -21.61 -16.78
CA TRP A 119 -11.72 -20.89 -15.71
C TRP A 119 -10.77 -20.01 -14.88
N GLN A 120 -9.62 -20.52 -14.47
CA GLN A 120 -8.64 -19.76 -13.68
C GLN A 120 -8.07 -18.60 -14.47
N HIS A 121 -7.88 -18.75 -15.79
CA HIS A 121 -7.45 -17.66 -16.66
C HIS A 121 -8.47 -16.51 -16.67
N PHE A 122 -9.76 -16.82 -16.85
CA PHE A 122 -10.83 -15.81 -16.78
C PHE A 122 -10.90 -15.16 -15.40
N PHE A 123 -10.92 -15.96 -14.33
CA PHE A 123 -11.04 -15.45 -12.98
C PHE A 123 -9.84 -14.57 -12.60
N ASN A 124 -8.63 -14.95 -13.03
CA ASN A 124 -7.43 -14.15 -12.86
C ASN A 124 -7.55 -12.79 -13.58
N LEU A 125 -8.01 -12.76 -14.83
CA LEU A 125 -8.26 -11.51 -15.56
C LEU A 125 -9.26 -10.63 -14.80
N PHE A 126 -10.35 -11.22 -14.31
CA PHE A 126 -11.37 -10.51 -13.54
C PHE A 126 -10.77 -9.87 -12.27
N LEU A 127 -10.00 -10.61 -11.46
CA LEU A 127 -9.36 -10.07 -10.26
C LEU A 127 -8.33 -8.98 -10.58
N MET A 128 -7.48 -9.22 -11.59
CA MET A 128 -6.44 -8.27 -12.01
C MET A 128 -7.00 -6.90 -12.39
N THR A 129 -8.22 -6.84 -12.93
CA THR A 129 -8.87 -5.56 -13.25
C THR A 129 -9.04 -4.67 -12.03
N PHE A 130 -9.43 -5.22 -10.88
CA PHE A 130 -9.62 -4.47 -9.65
C PHE A 130 -8.29 -4.18 -8.96
N ILE A 131 -7.35 -5.14 -8.95
CA ILE A 131 -6.01 -4.99 -8.37
C ILE A 131 -5.27 -3.82 -9.03
N ILE A 132 -5.25 -3.77 -10.36
CA ILE A 132 -4.57 -2.70 -11.11
C ILE A 132 -5.19 -1.34 -10.78
N ARG A 133 -6.52 -1.21 -10.84
CA ARG A 133 -7.19 0.09 -10.62
C ARG A 133 -7.05 0.60 -9.19
N SER A 134 -7.16 -0.29 -8.21
CA SER A 134 -6.98 0.06 -6.80
C SER A 134 -5.52 0.37 -6.49
N GLY A 135 -4.57 -0.38 -7.07
CA GLY A 135 -3.13 -0.13 -6.93
C GLY A 135 -2.69 1.21 -7.50
N VAL A 136 -3.21 1.60 -8.67
CA VAL A 136 -2.95 2.94 -9.25
C VAL A 136 -3.55 4.05 -8.37
N THR A 137 -4.67 3.80 -7.71
CA THR A 137 -5.26 4.75 -6.75
C THR A 137 -4.40 4.90 -5.49
N ILE A 138 -3.87 3.79 -4.96
CA ILE A 138 -2.94 3.83 -3.82
C ILE A 138 -1.67 4.63 -4.21
N LEU A 139 -1.13 4.39 -5.41
CA LEU A 139 0.00 5.17 -5.92
C LEU A 139 -0.33 6.66 -6.05
N ALA A 140 -1.56 7.01 -6.43
CA ALA A 140 -2.00 8.40 -6.60
C ALA A 140 -2.03 9.21 -5.30
N ASP A 141 -2.08 8.56 -4.13
CA ASP A 141 -2.11 9.26 -2.84
C ASP A 141 -0.71 9.68 -2.35
N HIS A 142 0.34 8.99 -2.79
CA HIS A 142 1.71 9.48 -2.77
C HIS A 142 2.35 9.25 -4.16
N PRO A 143 2.11 10.17 -5.12
CA PRO A 143 2.36 10.00 -6.56
C PRO A 143 3.84 10.07 -6.97
N ARG A 144 4.71 9.48 -6.15
CA ARG A 144 6.17 9.52 -6.22
C ARG A 144 6.78 8.20 -5.74
N LEU A 145 7.87 7.80 -6.40
CA LEU A 145 8.63 6.58 -6.07
C LEU A 145 10.12 6.92 -5.86
N TYR A 146 10.76 6.20 -4.93
CA TYR A 146 12.11 6.47 -4.48
C TYR A 146 12.92 5.17 -4.40
N TRP A 147 14.23 5.28 -4.63
CA TRP A 147 15.17 4.17 -4.41
C TRP A 147 15.72 4.16 -2.98
N THR A 148 15.56 5.26 -2.25
CA THR A 148 16.00 5.41 -0.87
C THR A 148 14.85 5.17 0.09
N ARG A 149 15.15 4.76 1.32
CA ARG A 149 14.14 4.62 2.39
C ARG A 149 13.42 5.92 2.73
N HIS A 150 14.06 7.06 2.43
CA HIS A 150 13.53 8.40 2.66
C HIS A 150 12.65 8.83 1.50
N SER A 151 11.48 9.39 1.82
CA SER A 151 10.61 10.04 0.84
C SER A 151 10.97 11.51 0.64
N THR A 152 12.26 11.83 0.52
CA THR A 152 12.73 13.22 0.47
C THR A 152 12.29 13.89 -0.83
N PRO A 153 11.56 15.03 -0.77
CA PRO A 153 11.19 15.80 -1.95
C PRO A 153 12.40 16.07 -2.85
N GLY A 154 12.22 15.86 -4.16
CA GLY A 154 13.31 16.06 -5.10
C GLY A 154 14.36 14.95 -5.09
N LYS A 155 14.14 13.80 -4.43
CA LYS A 155 14.93 12.56 -4.60
C LYS A 155 14.17 11.40 -5.28
N ASP A 156 12.91 11.64 -5.64
CA ASP A 156 12.03 10.73 -6.38
C ASP A 156 12.57 10.40 -7.79
N TRP A 157 12.64 9.11 -8.15
CA TRP A 157 13.05 8.68 -9.49
C TRP A 157 11.88 8.69 -10.48
N PHE A 158 10.65 8.56 -10.00
CA PHE A 158 9.42 8.62 -10.78
C PHE A 158 8.38 9.48 -10.09
N ARG A 159 7.59 10.23 -10.87
CA ARG A 159 6.42 10.96 -10.38
C ARG A 159 5.35 11.17 -11.43
N ILE A 160 4.10 11.28 -10.96
CA ILE A 160 2.94 11.76 -11.73
C ILE A 160 2.38 13.07 -11.15
N GLN A 161 3.20 13.80 -10.39
CA GLN A 161 2.87 15.06 -9.73
C GLN A 161 3.91 16.14 -10.04
N LYS A 162 3.53 17.42 -9.84
CA LYS A 162 4.42 18.58 -9.89
C LYS A 162 5.51 18.49 -8.80
N PRO A 163 6.60 19.28 -8.86
CA PRO A 163 7.51 19.42 -7.73
C PRO A 163 6.77 19.81 -6.45
N VAL A 164 7.23 19.30 -5.31
CA VAL A 164 6.71 19.72 -4.00
C VAL A 164 6.97 21.23 -3.83
N PRO A 165 5.97 22.03 -3.44
CA PRO A 165 6.16 23.46 -3.21
C PRO A 165 7.09 23.71 -2.02
N PRO A 166 7.74 24.88 -1.93
CA PRO A 166 8.63 25.24 -0.82
C PRO A 166 7.88 25.59 0.48
N ASP A 167 6.61 25.22 0.60
CA ASP A 167 5.78 25.46 1.78
C ASP A 167 6.12 24.43 2.88
N PRO A 168 6.62 24.86 4.06
CA PRO A 168 6.98 23.95 5.15
C PRO A 168 5.78 23.22 5.76
N LEU A 169 4.56 23.71 5.55
CA LEU A 169 3.33 23.08 6.03
C LEU A 169 2.62 22.26 4.93
N TYR A 170 3.26 22.09 3.77
CA TYR A 170 2.71 21.23 2.72
C TYR A 170 2.62 19.77 3.19
N THR A 171 1.41 19.22 3.13
CA THR A 171 1.09 17.89 3.64
C THR A 171 1.11 16.82 2.56
N ALA A 172 1.30 15.57 2.96
CA ALA A 172 1.17 14.43 2.07
C ALA A 172 -0.26 14.29 1.50
N LYS A 173 -1.31 14.63 2.25
CA LYS A 173 -2.69 14.72 1.76
C LYS A 173 -2.83 15.74 0.62
N GLN A 174 -2.16 16.90 0.71
CA GLN A 174 -2.11 17.87 -0.39
C GLN A 174 -1.29 17.39 -1.61
N ASP A 175 -0.41 16.40 -1.46
CA ASP A 175 0.35 15.85 -2.60
C ASP A 175 -0.43 14.84 -3.45
N SER A 176 -1.49 14.28 -2.89
CA SER A 176 -2.38 13.31 -3.58
C SER A 176 -3.02 13.88 -4.84
N ILE A 177 -3.36 13.01 -5.79
CA ILE A 177 -4.05 13.38 -7.03
C ILE A 177 -5.35 12.61 -7.24
N THR A 178 -6.26 13.21 -7.99
CA THR A 178 -7.46 12.59 -8.54
C THR A 178 -7.13 11.85 -9.82
N LEU A 179 -7.74 10.68 -10.00
CA LEU A 179 -7.67 9.89 -11.22
C LEU A 179 -9.00 9.95 -11.98
N PRO A 180 -8.99 9.83 -13.32
CA PRO A 180 -10.22 9.67 -14.08
C PRO A 180 -11.04 8.45 -13.62
N ASN A 181 -12.37 8.57 -13.72
CA ASN A 181 -13.26 7.44 -13.53
C ASN A 181 -12.89 6.30 -14.49
N GLY A 182 -12.92 5.07 -14.01
CA GLY A 182 -12.48 3.90 -14.78
C GLY A 182 -10.98 3.61 -14.69
N VAL A 183 -10.12 4.60 -14.42
CA VAL A 183 -8.68 4.36 -14.17
C VAL A 183 -8.46 3.99 -12.70
N GLY A 184 -8.95 4.82 -11.78
CA GLY A 184 -8.87 4.55 -10.34
C GLY A 184 -10.06 3.73 -9.81
N LEU A 185 -9.85 3.08 -8.66
CA LEU A 185 -10.87 2.38 -7.90
C LEU A 185 -10.65 2.57 -6.38
N PRO A 186 -11.44 3.46 -5.74
CA PRO A 186 -12.14 4.59 -6.37
C PRO A 186 -11.15 5.70 -6.77
N GLY A 187 -11.37 6.40 -7.89
CA GLY A 187 -10.41 7.39 -8.41
C GLY A 187 -10.44 8.78 -7.75
N ARG A 188 -11.22 8.98 -6.68
CA ARG A 188 -11.32 10.29 -6.01
C ARG A 188 -10.06 10.56 -5.21
N ARG A 189 -9.78 11.84 -4.97
CA ARG A 189 -8.60 12.23 -4.20
C ARG A 189 -8.74 11.74 -2.77
N HIS A 190 -7.65 11.23 -2.22
CA HIS A 190 -7.59 10.72 -0.84
C HIS A 190 -8.57 9.60 -0.49
N SER A 191 -9.09 8.86 -1.48
CA SER A 191 -9.93 7.68 -1.23
C SER A 191 -9.13 6.39 -0.98
N ILE A 192 -7.94 6.52 -0.37
CA ILE A 192 -6.99 5.44 -0.19
C ILE A 192 -7.50 4.33 0.73
N GLY A 193 -8.30 4.65 1.74
CA GLY A 193 -8.93 3.64 2.61
C GLY A 193 -9.71 2.60 1.82
N LEU A 194 -10.62 3.09 0.97
CA LEU A 194 -11.42 2.25 0.07
C LEU A 194 -10.58 1.55 -0.99
N ALA A 195 -9.57 2.23 -1.54
CA ALA A 195 -8.66 1.62 -2.51
C ALA A 195 -7.89 0.45 -1.90
N ARG A 196 -7.42 0.56 -0.66
CA ARG A 196 -6.71 -0.51 0.05
C ARG A 196 -7.61 -1.70 0.36
N TRP A 197 -8.89 -1.48 0.70
CA TRP A 197 -9.84 -2.59 0.84
C TRP A 197 -10.05 -3.36 -0.45
N TRP A 198 -10.18 -2.65 -1.59
CA TRP A 198 -10.22 -3.29 -2.90
C TRP A 198 -8.94 -4.04 -3.21
N HIS A 199 -7.78 -3.41 -3.00
CA HIS A 199 -6.49 -3.99 -3.34
C HIS A 199 -6.21 -5.25 -2.52
N LEU A 200 -6.10 -5.10 -1.19
CA LEU A 200 -5.74 -6.19 -0.29
C LEU A 200 -6.81 -7.29 -0.23
N GLY A 201 -8.09 -6.91 -0.30
CA GLY A 201 -9.19 -7.86 -0.35
C GLY A 201 -9.17 -8.72 -1.61
N VAL A 202 -9.02 -8.10 -2.79
CA VAL A 202 -8.96 -8.83 -4.06
C VAL A 202 -7.65 -9.61 -4.18
N ASP A 203 -6.53 -9.07 -3.69
CA ASP A 203 -5.25 -9.78 -3.62
C ASP A 203 -5.36 -11.06 -2.80
N THR A 204 -6.13 -11.07 -1.70
CA THR A 204 -6.37 -12.29 -0.92
C THR A 204 -7.02 -13.37 -1.77
N LEU A 205 -8.05 -13.02 -2.56
CA LEU A 205 -8.70 -13.94 -3.49
C LEU A 205 -7.75 -14.38 -4.61
N TRP A 206 -6.93 -13.46 -5.10
CA TRP A 206 -5.95 -13.72 -6.15
C TRP A 206 -4.85 -14.68 -5.70
N LEU A 207 -4.35 -14.52 -4.47
CA LEU A 207 -3.38 -15.43 -3.86
C LEU A 207 -3.98 -16.82 -3.61
N LEU A 208 -5.21 -16.89 -3.12
CA LEU A 208 -5.91 -18.17 -2.98
C LEU A 208 -6.09 -18.88 -4.33
N ASN A 209 -6.51 -18.15 -5.36
CA ASN A 209 -6.58 -18.67 -6.72
C ASN A 209 -5.21 -19.12 -7.23
N GLY A 210 -4.15 -18.36 -6.94
CA GLY A 210 -2.77 -18.68 -7.26
C GLY A 210 -2.29 -19.97 -6.58
N ILE A 211 -2.60 -20.18 -5.29
CA ILE A 211 -2.29 -21.42 -4.58
C ILE A 211 -2.96 -22.61 -5.26
N VAL A 212 -4.26 -22.49 -5.57
CA VAL A 212 -5.00 -23.55 -6.30
C VAL A 212 -4.38 -23.79 -7.67
N PHE A 213 -4.02 -22.74 -8.40
CA PHE A 213 -3.36 -22.83 -9.70
C PHE A 213 -2.02 -23.58 -9.60
N TYR A 214 -1.18 -23.24 -8.62
CA TYR A 214 0.09 -23.91 -8.39
C TYR A 214 -0.10 -25.40 -8.05
N ILE A 215 -1.06 -25.72 -7.18
CA ILE A 215 -1.36 -27.13 -6.86
C ILE A 215 -1.80 -27.88 -8.12
N LEU A 216 -2.73 -27.33 -8.89
CA LEU A 216 -3.26 -27.98 -10.11
C LEU A 216 -2.20 -28.09 -11.21
N ILE A 217 -1.40 -27.06 -11.45
CA ILE A 217 -0.42 -27.07 -12.53
C ILE A 217 0.70 -28.10 -12.28
N PHE A 218 1.12 -28.28 -11.02
CA PHE A 218 2.11 -29.29 -10.65
C PHE A 218 1.51 -30.69 -10.60
N SER A 219 0.32 -30.87 -10.01
CA SER A 219 -0.33 -32.19 -9.89
C SER A 219 -0.82 -32.77 -11.22
N THR A 220 -1.12 -31.94 -12.23
CA THR A 220 -1.59 -32.39 -13.55
C THR A 220 -0.48 -32.45 -14.61
N GLY A 221 0.77 -32.14 -14.24
CA GLY A 221 1.90 -32.08 -15.17
C GLY A 221 1.90 -30.89 -16.14
N GLN A 222 0.87 -30.02 -16.10
CA GLN A 222 0.76 -28.86 -16.99
C GLN A 222 1.91 -27.85 -16.81
N TRP A 223 2.65 -27.91 -15.70
CA TRP A 223 3.82 -27.06 -15.44
C TRP A 223 4.93 -27.24 -16.48
N MET A 224 5.04 -28.44 -17.07
CA MET A 224 6.03 -28.76 -18.10
C MET A 224 5.90 -27.87 -19.33
N ARG A 225 4.70 -27.30 -19.56
CA ARG A 225 4.42 -26.39 -20.67
C ARG A 225 4.71 -24.93 -20.35
N LEU A 226 5.02 -24.59 -19.10
CA LEU A 226 5.31 -23.22 -18.67
C LEU A 226 6.74 -23.03 -18.17
N VAL A 227 7.45 -24.11 -17.83
CA VAL A 227 8.83 -24.05 -17.35
C VAL A 227 9.78 -24.40 -18.50
N PRO A 228 10.74 -23.54 -18.86
CA PRO A 228 11.77 -23.90 -19.82
C PRO A 228 12.65 -25.04 -19.27
N LEU A 229 12.62 -26.18 -19.95
CA LEU A 229 13.35 -27.39 -19.55
C LEU A 229 14.74 -27.49 -20.20
N ASN A 230 14.96 -26.75 -21.28
CA ASN A 230 16.17 -26.80 -22.10
C ASN A 230 16.65 -25.38 -22.44
N TRP A 231 17.97 -25.21 -22.56
CA TRP A 231 18.59 -23.91 -22.86
C TRP A 231 18.41 -23.44 -24.31
N ASP A 232 17.98 -24.34 -25.21
CA ASP A 232 17.63 -24.02 -26.60
C ASP A 232 16.43 -23.07 -26.70
N VAL A 233 15.66 -22.89 -25.62
CA VAL A 233 14.57 -21.90 -25.52
C VAL A 233 15.05 -20.48 -25.86
N ILE A 234 16.28 -20.11 -25.51
CA ILE A 234 16.83 -18.77 -25.75
C ILE A 234 17.06 -18.52 -27.24
N PRO A 235 17.88 -19.32 -27.96
CA PRO A 235 18.04 -19.14 -29.41
C PRO A 235 16.73 -19.33 -30.18
N ASN A 236 15.85 -20.24 -29.78
CA ASN A 236 14.52 -20.38 -30.39
C ASN A 236 13.66 -19.11 -30.20
N ALA A 237 13.70 -18.46 -29.03
CA ALA A 237 12.99 -17.20 -28.80
C ALA A 237 13.52 -16.07 -29.69
N VAL A 238 14.82 -16.05 -30.01
CA VAL A 238 15.39 -15.11 -30.99
C VAL A 238 14.81 -15.34 -32.38
N SER A 239 14.73 -16.60 -32.84
CA SER A 239 14.09 -16.93 -34.11
C SER A 239 12.64 -16.46 -34.17
N VAL A 240 11.86 -16.72 -33.10
CA VAL A 240 10.46 -16.26 -33.00
C VAL A 240 10.35 -14.73 -33.02
N ALA A 241 11.25 -14.03 -32.32
CA ALA A 241 11.27 -12.58 -32.32
C ALA A 241 11.55 -12.01 -33.73
N ILE A 242 12.50 -12.58 -34.45
CA ILE A 242 12.77 -12.23 -35.86
C ILE A 242 11.52 -12.49 -36.72
N GLN A 243 10.84 -13.61 -36.50
CA GLN A 243 9.64 -13.96 -37.27
C GLN A 243 8.48 -12.97 -37.04
N TYR A 244 8.16 -12.65 -35.79
CA TYR A 244 7.16 -11.62 -35.49
C TYR A 244 7.55 -10.24 -36.03
N LEU A 245 8.79 -9.80 -35.83
CA LEU A 245 9.26 -8.48 -36.28
C LEU A 245 9.31 -8.38 -37.81
N SER A 246 9.62 -9.46 -38.52
CA SER A 246 9.61 -9.47 -39.98
C SER A 246 8.20 -9.55 -40.59
N LEU A 247 7.16 -9.68 -39.75
CA LEU A 247 5.77 -9.87 -40.15
C LEU A 247 5.52 -11.18 -40.93
N ASP A 248 6.43 -12.15 -40.82
CA ASP A 248 6.26 -13.50 -41.35
C ASP A 248 6.24 -14.48 -40.17
N TRP A 249 5.02 -14.66 -39.67
CA TRP A 249 4.72 -15.14 -38.33
C TRP A 249 4.98 -16.64 -38.18
N PRO A 250 5.44 -17.10 -37.00
CA PRO A 250 5.60 -18.52 -36.72
C PRO A 250 4.28 -19.27 -36.89
N VAL A 251 4.39 -20.55 -37.26
CA VAL A 251 3.26 -21.48 -37.12
C VAL A 251 3.02 -21.73 -35.63
N GLU A 252 1.90 -21.22 -35.12
CA GLU A 252 1.52 -21.39 -33.72
C GLU A 252 0.76 -22.71 -33.51
N SER A 253 1.23 -23.51 -32.54
CA SER A 253 0.53 -24.74 -32.12
C SER A 253 0.36 -24.77 -30.59
N GLY A 254 -0.18 -23.68 -30.03
CA GLY A 254 -0.35 -23.51 -28.58
C GLY A 254 -1.07 -24.67 -27.87
N TRP A 255 -1.93 -25.41 -28.59
CA TRP A 255 -2.57 -26.64 -28.07
C TRP A 255 -1.59 -27.71 -27.62
N VAL A 256 -0.49 -27.89 -28.37
CA VAL A 256 0.55 -28.88 -28.09
C VAL A 256 1.69 -28.22 -27.34
N ASN A 257 2.17 -27.09 -27.84
CA ASN A 257 3.37 -26.45 -27.34
C ASN A 257 3.37 -24.95 -27.67
N TYR A 258 3.85 -24.14 -26.74
CA TYR A 258 4.07 -22.72 -26.99
C TYR A 258 5.37 -22.52 -27.76
N ASN A 259 5.42 -21.45 -28.56
CA ASN A 259 6.72 -21.01 -29.07
C ASN A 259 7.61 -20.52 -27.92
N SER A 260 8.93 -20.53 -28.10
CA SER A 260 9.87 -20.26 -27.01
C SER A 260 9.78 -18.83 -26.47
N LEU A 261 9.35 -17.85 -27.26
CA LEU A 261 9.16 -16.48 -26.78
C LEU A 261 7.93 -16.38 -25.86
N GLN A 262 6.83 -17.02 -26.23
CA GLN A 262 5.64 -17.18 -25.38
C GLN A 262 5.98 -17.93 -24.09
N LEU A 263 6.71 -19.06 -24.18
CA LEU A 263 7.11 -19.86 -23.02
C LEU A 263 7.89 -19.02 -22.00
N ILE A 264 8.90 -18.24 -22.44
CA ILE A 264 9.65 -17.35 -21.56
C ILE A 264 8.73 -16.29 -20.95
N ALA A 265 7.86 -15.66 -21.74
CA ALA A 265 6.95 -14.63 -21.24
C ALA A 265 5.97 -15.17 -20.19
N TYR A 266 5.44 -16.38 -20.39
CA TYR A 266 4.53 -17.04 -19.45
C TYR A 266 5.27 -17.51 -18.20
N PHE A 267 6.47 -18.07 -18.34
CA PHE A 267 7.33 -18.43 -17.22
C PHE A 267 7.61 -17.22 -16.33
N VAL A 268 8.05 -16.11 -16.93
CA VAL A 268 8.33 -14.86 -16.20
C VAL A 268 7.06 -14.37 -15.51
N THR A 269 5.92 -14.36 -16.19
CA THR A 269 4.67 -13.84 -15.62
C THR A 269 4.19 -14.67 -14.43
N VAL A 270 4.20 -16.00 -14.57
CA VAL A 270 3.68 -16.92 -13.57
C VAL A 270 4.66 -17.14 -12.42
N PHE A 271 5.92 -17.43 -12.71
CA PHE A 271 6.90 -17.88 -11.71
C PHE A 271 7.84 -16.79 -11.21
N ILE A 272 7.86 -15.60 -11.83
CA ILE A 272 8.71 -14.48 -11.40
C ILE A 272 7.85 -13.29 -10.98
N ALA A 273 7.06 -12.72 -11.90
CA ALA A 273 6.31 -11.49 -11.66
C ALA A 273 5.21 -11.66 -10.61
N ALA A 274 4.45 -12.76 -10.64
CA ALA A 274 3.40 -13.01 -9.65
C ALA A 274 3.96 -13.21 -8.22
N PRO A 275 4.99 -14.06 -7.98
CA PRO A 275 5.65 -14.11 -6.67
C PRO A 275 6.30 -12.77 -6.28
N ALA A 276 6.90 -12.05 -7.23
CA ALA A 276 7.46 -10.73 -6.96
C ALA A 276 6.39 -9.72 -6.52
N ALA A 277 5.17 -9.79 -7.06
CA ALA A 277 4.03 -8.96 -6.62
C ALA A 277 3.72 -9.20 -5.13
N LEU A 278 3.67 -10.45 -4.69
CA LEU A 278 3.45 -10.82 -3.29
C LEU A 278 4.60 -10.32 -2.40
N ILE A 279 5.85 -10.61 -2.78
CA ILE A 279 7.05 -10.24 -1.99
C ILE A 279 7.15 -8.72 -1.83
N THR A 280 6.99 -7.99 -2.93
CA THR A 280 7.02 -6.52 -2.91
C THR A 280 5.81 -5.94 -2.16
N GLY A 281 4.63 -6.56 -2.28
CA GLY A 281 3.43 -6.22 -1.51
C GLY A 281 3.64 -6.32 0.01
N LEU A 282 4.13 -7.48 0.46
CA LEU A 282 4.46 -7.74 1.87
C LEU A 282 5.61 -6.85 2.38
N GLY A 283 6.59 -6.51 1.52
CA GLY A 283 7.68 -5.62 1.88
C GLY A 283 7.26 -4.16 2.14
N MET A 284 6.01 -3.80 1.85
CA MET A 284 5.43 -2.50 2.19
C MET A 284 4.72 -2.49 3.57
N SER A 285 4.60 -3.63 4.25
CA SER A 285 3.96 -3.73 5.57
C SER A 285 4.88 -3.21 6.70
N PRO A 286 4.38 -2.32 7.59
CA PRO A 286 5.11 -1.88 8.78
C PRO A 286 5.55 -3.06 9.66
N ALA A 287 4.60 -3.93 10.02
CA ALA A 287 4.83 -5.01 10.97
C ALA A 287 5.84 -6.07 10.46
N LEU A 288 5.89 -6.31 9.15
CA LEU A 288 6.91 -7.17 8.54
C LEU A 288 8.27 -6.49 8.47
N SER A 289 8.30 -5.20 8.11
CA SER A 289 9.53 -4.42 8.00
C SER A 289 10.23 -4.28 9.36
N THR A 290 9.46 -4.16 10.45
CA THR A 290 10.01 -4.10 11.81
C THR A 290 10.48 -5.47 12.30
N ARG A 291 9.82 -6.58 11.93
CA ARG A 291 10.21 -7.95 12.34
C ARG A 291 11.43 -8.51 11.59
N PHE A 292 11.43 -8.44 10.25
CA PHE A 292 12.42 -9.14 9.41
C PHE A 292 13.57 -8.21 8.97
N ARG A 293 14.35 -7.77 9.97
CA ARG A 293 15.42 -6.77 9.87
C ARG A 293 16.42 -6.96 8.73
N ALA A 294 16.92 -8.17 8.52
CA ALA A 294 17.95 -8.42 7.50
C ALA A 294 17.45 -8.17 6.08
N ILE A 295 16.14 -8.31 5.87
CA ILE A 295 15.49 -8.10 4.58
C ILE A 295 15.15 -6.63 4.42
N SER A 296 14.59 -5.97 5.44
CA SER A 296 14.13 -4.57 5.35
C SER A 296 15.26 -3.53 5.24
N SER A 297 16.49 -3.86 5.65
CA SER A 297 17.67 -3.00 5.45
C SER A 297 18.10 -2.90 3.98
N LEU A 298 17.98 -3.98 3.21
CA LEU A 298 18.27 -4.03 1.78
C LEU A 298 17.04 -3.70 0.93
N PHE A 299 15.87 -4.06 1.43
CA PHE A 299 14.58 -3.95 0.77
C PHE A 299 13.67 -2.99 1.54
N SER A 300 14.00 -1.69 1.49
CA SER A 300 13.18 -0.68 2.16
C SER A 300 11.78 -0.57 1.51
N ILE A 301 10.79 -0.06 2.26
CA ILE A 301 9.43 0.18 1.75
C ILE A 301 9.39 0.96 0.43
N GLN A 302 10.25 1.97 0.24
CA GLN A 302 10.24 2.74 -1.01
C GLN A 302 10.83 1.95 -2.19
N VAL A 303 11.83 1.11 -1.93
CA VAL A 303 12.34 0.15 -2.93
C VAL A 303 11.24 -0.87 -3.25
N ALA A 304 10.54 -1.41 -2.25
CA ALA A 304 9.41 -2.32 -2.43
C ALA A 304 8.31 -1.68 -3.28
N ARG A 305 7.90 -0.44 -2.99
CA ARG A 305 6.94 0.34 -3.81
C ARG A 305 7.41 0.51 -5.25
N SER A 306 8.69 0.83 -5.45
CA SER A 306 9.27 1.02 -6.78
C SER A 306 9.29 -0.28 -7.59
N LEU A 307 9.68 -1.39 -6.97
CA LEU A 307 9.68 -2.71 -7.61
C LEU A 307 8.25 -3.21 -7.86
N HIS A 308 7.32 -2.99 -6.93
CA HIS A 308 5.91 -3.30 -7.11
C HIS A 308 5.32 -2.53 -8.31
N PHE A 309 5.71 -1.27 -8.50
CA PHE A 309 5.34 -0.48 -9.68
C PHE A 309 5.92 -1.07 -10.98
N PHE A 310 7.15 -1.59 -10.98
CA PHE A 310 7.68 -2.30 -12.15
C PHE A 310 6.93 -3.60 -12.43
N VAL A 311 6.52 -4.34 -11.40
CA VAL A 311 5.67 -5.52 -11.53
C VAL A 311 4.31 -5.15 -12.15
N LEU A 312 3.69 -4.06 -11.70
CA LEU A 312 2.49 -3.51 -12.34
C LEU A 312 2.75 -3.20 -13.83
N CYS A 313 3.84 -2.51 -14.15
CA CYS A 313 4.20 -2.19 -15.54
C CYS A 313 4.37 -3.46 -16.39
N TRP A 314 5.01 -4.51 -15.84
CA TRP A 314 5.15 -5.81 -16.50
C TRP A 314 3.78 -6.43 -16.79
N PHE A 315 2.88 -6.49 -15.80
CA PHE A 315 1.54 -7.07 -16.00
C PHE A 315 0.74 -6.30 -17.05
N VAL A 316 0.76 -4.97 -17.03
CA VAL A 316 0.06 -4.16 -18.05
C VAL A 316 0.65 -4.43 -19.44
N MET A 317 1.97 -4.39 -19.57
CA MET A 317 2.66 -4.69 -20.84
C MET A 317 2.34 -6.10 -21.34
N PHE A 318 2.45 -7.10 -20.46
CA PHE A 318 2.15 -8.49 -20.78
C PHE A 318 0.71 -8.64 -21.26
N ILE A 319 -0.29 -8.07 -20.56
CA ILE A 319 -1.69 -8.15 -20.96
C ILE A 319 -1.89 -7.54 -22.35
N VAL A 320 -1.35 -6.35 -22.60
CA VAL A 320 -1.50 -5.66 -23.90
C VAL A 320 -0.89 -6.49 -25.04
N VAL A 321 0.35 -6.95 -24.86
CA VAL A 321 1.05 -7.75 -25.89
C VAL A 321 0.38 -9.09 -26.08
N HIS A 322 0.05 -9.80 -24.99
CA HIS A 322 -0.58 -11.11 -25.02
C HIS A 322 -1.94 -11.06 -25.71
N VAL A 323 -2.82 -10.13 -25.34
CA VAL A 323 -4.14 -9.98 -25.97
C VAL A 323 -4.01 -9.62 -27.45
N THR A 324 -3.07 -8.74 -27.79
CA THR A 324 -2.78 -8.41 -29.19
C THR A 324 -2.40 -9.66 -29.99
N LEU A 325 -1.47 -10.47 -29.48
CA LEU A 325 -1.04 -11.71 -30.13
C LEU A 325 -2.20 -12.70 -30.24
N VAL A 326 -2.99 -12.91 -29.18
CA VAL A 326 -4.17 -13.78 -29.22
C VAL A 326 -5.13 -13.41 -30.36
N LEU A 327 -5.40 -12.12 -30.57
CA LEU A 327 -6.35 -11.65 -31.58
C LEU A 327 -5.78 -11.72 -33.01
N THR A 328 -4.47 -11.68 -33.14
CA THR A 328 -3.78 -11.56 -34.44
C THR A 328 -3.22 -12.89 -34.94
N THR A 329 -2.96 -13.87 -34.06
CA THR A 329 -2.41 -15.21 -34.41
C THR A 329 -3.50 -16.28 -34.58
N GLY A 330 -4.71 -15.91 -35.02
CA GLY A 330 -5.84 -16.84 -35.16
C GLY A 330 -6.79 -16.82 -33.96
N ALA A 331 -7.45 -15.68 -33.76
CA ALA A 331 -8.33 -15.39 -32.63
C ALA A 331 -9.32 -16.52 -32.30
N LEU A 332 -10.04 -17.05 -33.30
CA LEU A 332 -11.08 -18.06 -33.07
C LEU A 332 -10.54 -19.32 -32.39
N ARG A 333 -9.41 -19.83 -32.91
CA ARG A 333 -8.75 -21.03 -32.38
C ARG A 333 -8.13 -20.77 -31.01
N ASN A 334 -7.47 -19.64 -30.83
CA ASN A 334 -6.90 -19.24 -29.53
C ASN A 334 -7.98 -19.09 -28.44
N LEU A 335 -9.14 -18.52 -28.78
CA LEU A 335 -10.27 -18.41 -27.87
C LEU A 335 -10.88 -19.78 -27.56
N ASN A 336 -10.95 -20.70 -28.52
CA ASN A 336 -11.38 -22.08 -28.24
C ASN A 336 -10.42 -22.82 -27.31
N HIS A 337 -9.11 -22.59 -27.45
CA HIS A 337 -8.10 -23.15 -26.54
C HIS A 337 -8.33 -22.67 -25.10
N MET A 338 -8.43 -21.35 -24.90
CA MET A 338 -8.47 -20.75 -23.57
C MET A 338 -9.84 -20.82 -22.89
N TYR A 339 -10.93 -20.61 -23.63
CA TYR A 339 -12.28 -20.47 -23.05
C TYR A 339 -13.16 -21.69 -23.23
N ALA A 340 -12.86 -22.58 -24.19
CA ALA A 340 -13.67 -23.77 -24.44
C ALA A 340 -12.94 -25.09 -24.20
N SER A 341 -11.62 -25.11 -23.98
CA SER A 341 -10.84 -26.36 -23.88
C SER A 341 -10.97 -27.22 -25.16
N ARG A 342 -10.97 -26.58 -26.34
CA ARG A 342 -11.18 -27.25 -27.64
C ARG A 342 -10.16 -26.82 -28.68
N ASN A 343 -9.76 -27.73 -29.56
CA ASN A 343 -8.85 -27.45 -30.68
C ASN A 343 -9.57 -27.56 -32.03
N ASP A 344 -10.54 -26.70 -32.25
CA ASP A 344 -11.32 -26.62 -33.49
C ASP A 344 -11.58 -25.16 -33.89
N ASP A 345 -12.23 -24.96 -35.04
CA ASP A 345 -12.60 -23.65 -35.56
C ASP A 345 -14.07 -23.28 -35.26
N SER A 346 -14.64 -23.84 -34.18
CA SER A 346 -15.99 -23.50 -33.75
C SER A 346 -16.07 -22.11 -33.11
N TRP A 347 -17.28 -21.58 -32.91
CA TRP A 347 -17.49 -20.28 -32.27
C TRP A 347 -17.72 -20.38 -30.74
N VAL A 348 -17.57 -21.57 -30.16
CA VAL A 348 -17.92 -21.82 -28.75
C VAL A 348 -17.07 -20.96 -27.82
N GLY A 349 -15.73 -21.00 -27.97
CA GLY A 349 -14.81 -20.22 -27.15
C GLY A 349 -14.99 -18.72 -27.32
N PHE A 350 -15.31 -18.26 -28.54
CA PHE A 350 -15.63 -16.85 -28.79
C PHE A 350 -16.85 -16.38 -27.98
N TRP A 351 -17.94 -17.14 -27.98
CA TRP A 351 -19.15 -16.74 -27.25
C TRP A 351 -18.96 -16.79 -25.73
N ILE A 352 -18.20 -17.77 -25.22
CA ILE A 352 -17.83 -17.82 -23.80
C ILE A 352 -16.95 -16.62 -23.44
N PHE A 353 -15.96 -16.28 -24.27
CA PHE A 353 -15.14 -15.08 -24.10
C PHE A 353 -15.97 -13.80 -24.10
N ALA A 354 -16.88 -13.65 -25.06
CA ALA A 354 -17.73 -12.47 -25.17
C ALA A 354 -18.61 -12.32 -23.91
N ALA A 355 -19.25 -13.40 -23.45
CA ALA A 355 -20.03 -13.39 -22.21
C ALA A 355 -19.17 -13.06 -20.98
N SER A 356 -17.98 -13.65 -20.89
CA SER A 356 -16.98 -13.35 -19.85
C SER A 356 -16.60 -11.87 -19.84
N MET A 357 -16.43 -11.28 -21.02
CA MET A 357 -16.03 -9.88 -21.16
C MET A 357 -17.17 -8.91 -20.84
N VAL A 358 -18.42 -9.28 -21.10
CA VAL A 358 -19.58 -8.54 -20.59
C VAL A 358 -19.56 -8.49 -19.06
N VAL A 359 -19.28 -9.61 -18.39
CA VAL A 359 -19.17 -9.65 -16.91
C VAL A 359 -18.05 -8.73 -16.42
N VAL A 360 -16.86 -8.81 -17.03
CA VAL A 360 -15.72 -7.95 -16.66
C VAL A 360 -16.06 -6.47 -16.87
N ILE A 361 -16.65 -6.09 -18.00
CA ILE A 361 -17.00 -4.70 -18.30
C ILE A 361 -18.07 -4.18 -17.34
N VAL A 362 -19.13 -4.96 -17.09
CA VAL A 362 -20.19 -4.58 -16.15
C VAL A 362 -19.61 -4.38 -14.76
N ALA A 363 -18.78 -5.31 -14.28
CA ALA A 363 -18.16 -5.20 -12.96
C ALA A 363 -17.16 -4.02 -12.89
N TRP A 364 -16.37 -3.79 -13.95
CA TRP A 364 -15.47 -2.65 -14.05
C TRP A 364 -16.22 -1.31 -13.93
N VAL A 365 -17.29 -1.14 -14.71
CA VAL A 365 -18.09 0.09 -14.74
C VAL A 365 -18.86 0.27 -13.43
N ALA A 366 -19.38 -0.82 -12.85
CA ALA A 366 -20.16 -0.77 -11.61
C ALA A 366 -19.31 -0.56 -10.34
N ALA A 367 -18.05 -0.98 -10.32
CA ALA A 367 -17.24 -0.98 -9.08
C ALA A 367 -17.05 0.42 -8.48
N THR A 368 -16.74 1.43 -9.30
CA THR A 368 -16.57 2.82 -8.81
C THR A 368 -17.86 3.40 -8.23
N PRO A 369 -19.00 3.44 -8.96
CA PRO A 369 -20.24 3.96 -8.40
C PRO A 369 -20.76 3.13 -7.22
N PHE A 370 -20.56 1.81 -7.22
CA PHE A 370 -20.87 0.97 -6.07
C PHE A 370 -20.04 1.37 -4.84
N THR A 371 -18.74 1.60 -5.02
CA THR A 371 -17.84 2.01 -3.94
C THR A 371 -18.24 3.36 -3.35
N TYR A 372 -18.70 4.31 -4.16
CA TYR A 372 -19.18 5.61 -3.68
C TYR A 372 -20.52 5.53 -2.96
N ARG A 373 -21.45 4.67 -3.41
CA ARG A 373 -22.77 4.53 -2.76
C ARG A 373 -22.75 3.61 -1.54
N HIS A 374 -21.82 2.67 -1.49
CA HIS A 374 -21.76 1.63 -0.45
C HIS A 374 -20.33 1.43 0.11
N PRO A 375 -19.60 2.49 0.50
CA PRO A 375 -18.23 2.40 1.01
C PRO A 375 -18.10 1.51 2.25
N ARG A 376 -19.13 1.50 3.13
CA ARG A 376 -19.17 0.62 4.30
C ARG A 376 -19.30 -0.86 3.95
N VAL A 377 -19.95 -1.18 2.84
CA VAL A 377 -20.00 -2.56 2.35
C VAL A 377 -18.61 -2.98 1.87
N VAL A 378 -17.93 -2.11 1.10
CA VAL A 378 -16.55 -2.34 0.67
C VAL A 378 -15.61 -2.54 1.87
N GLN A 379 -15.70 -1.68 2.89
CA GLN A 379 -14.93 -1.80 4.13
C GLN A 379 -15.18 -3.13 4.86
N LYS A 380 -16.45 -3.51 5.05
CA LYS A 380 -16.82 -4.77 5.74
C LYS A 380 -16.37 -6.00 4.98
N VAL A 381 -16.57 -6.03 3.66
CA VAL A 381 -16.14 -7.14 2.80
C VAL A 381 -14.62 -7.22 2.78
N GLY A 382 -13.93 -6.10 2.60
CA GLY A 382 -12.47 -6.02 2.66
C GLY A 382 -11.94 -6.58 3.97
N PHE A 383 -12.49 -6.13 5.10
CA PHE A 383 -12.13 -6.63 6.43
C PHE A 383 -12.40 -8.13 6.59
N ALA A 384 -13.50 -8.66 6.08
CA ALA A 384 -13.77 -10.09 6.11
C ALA A 384 -12.74 -10.91 5.31
N LEU A 385 -12.21 -10.35 4.22
CA LEU A 385 -11.19 -11.00 3.38
C LEU A 385 -9.79 -10.94 4.01
N ILE A 386 -9.32 -9.78 4.45
CA ILE A 386 -7.92 -9.58 4.89
C ILE A 386 -7.75 -9.44 6.40
N GLY A 387 -8.81 -9.16 7.17
CA GLY A 387 -8.70 -8.82 8.60
C GLY A 387 -8.11 -9.93 9.45
N GLY A 388 -8.36 -11.20 9.10
CA GLY A 388 -7.72 -12.36 9.75
C GLY A 388 -6.21 -12.38 9.55
N ALA A 389 -5.73 -12.06 8.33
CA ALA A 389 -4.31 -11.92 8.05
C ALA A 389 -3.72 -10.71 8.78
N GLN A 390 -4.37 -9.54 8.77
CA GLN A 390 -3.88 -8.35 9.49
C GLN A 390 -3.70 -8.64 10.99
N LYS A 391 -4.64 -9.33 11.63
CA LYS A 391 -4.57 -9.71 13.05
C LYS A 391 -3.31 -10.52 13.39
N LEU A 392 -2.85 -11.39 12.47
CA LEU A 392 -1.64 -12.18 12.67
C LEU A 392 -0.38 -11.31 12.85
N PHE A 393 -0.37 -10.12 12.26
CA PHE A 393 0.78 -9.20 12.31
C PHE A 393 0.67 -8.12 13.40
N GLU A 394 -0.46 -7.99 14.10
CA GLU A 394 -0.65 -6.95 15.13
C GLU A 394 0.14 -7.18 16.42
N HIS A 395 0.45 -8.43 16.74
CA HIS A 395 1.11 -8.84 17.98
C HIS A 395 2.64 -8.92 17.83
N ILE A 396 3.19 -8.13 16.91
CA ILE A 396 4.63 -8.11 16.62
C ILE A 396 5.27 -7.02 17.46
N ASP A 397 5.67 -7.37 18.68
CA ASP A 397 6.48 -6.50 19.52
C ASP A 397 7.87 -6.32 18.88
N SER A 398 8.17 -5.07 18.52
CA SER A 398 9.37 -4.68 17.78
C SER A 398 10.32 -3.97 18.74
N LYS A 399 11.63 -4.25 18.66
CA LYS A 399 12.62 -3.68 19.60
C LYS A 399 13.40 -2.49 19.01
N PRO A 400 13.84 -1.52 19.83
CA PRO A 400 14.68 -0.39 19.42
C PRO A 400 16.03 -0.80 18.82
N GLY A 401 16.74 0.17 18.22
CA GLY A 401 18.13 0.01 17.75
C GLY A 401 18.30 -0.44 16.29
N GLN A 402 17.23 -0.36 15.48
CA GLN A 402 17.33 -0.62 14.03
C GLN A 402 17.98 0.52 13.26
N TYR A 403 17.72 1.74 13.70
CA TYR A 403 18.17 2.97 13.06
C TYR A 403 19.14 3.70 13.94
N THR A 404 20.11 4.33 13.29
CA THR A 404 21.09 5.20 13.90
C THR A 404 20.81 6.63 13.46
N GLU A 405 21.51 7.60 14.04
CA GLU A 405 21.41 9.00 13.62
C GLU A 405 21.72 9.21 12.13
N LYS A 406 22.56 8.34 11.54
CA LYS A 406 22.88 8.35 10.10
C LYS A 406 21.68 8.02 9.21
N ASP A 407 20.68 7.33 9.76
CA ASP A 407 19.48 6.93 9.04
C ASP A 407 18.37 7.99 9.14
N ILE A 408 18.54 9.04 9.97
CA ILE A 408 17.56 10.13 10.10
C ILE A 408 17.31 10.76 8.74
N SER A 409 16.03 10.92 8.42
CA SER A 409 15.63 11.39 7.11
C SER A 409 15.86 12.89 6.98
N PRO A 410 16.44 13.36 5.85
CA PRO A 410 16.64 14.79 5.61
C PRO A 410 15.34 15.61 5.55
N TYR A 411 14.21 14.93 5.32
CA TYR A 411 12.89 15.52 5.27
C TYR A 411 11.90 14.52 5.83
N PHE A 412 11.00 14.99 6.69
CA PHE A 412 9.93 14.21 7.29
C PHE A 412 8.60 14.87 6.92
N TRP A 413 7.70 14.10 6.29
CA TRP A 413 6.46 14.67 5.77
C TRP A 413 5.49 15.04 6.88
N HIS A 414 4.76 16.13 6.65
CA HIS A 414 3.61 16.48 7.45
C HIS A 414 2.34 15.80 6.92
N ASN A 415 1.39 15.57 7.81
CA ASN A 415 0.08 15.02 7.48
C ASN A 415 -0.94 15.45 8.54
N GLY A 416 -2.22 15.37 8.16
CA GLY A 416 -3.35 15.83 8.97
C GLY A 416 -3.70 17.29 8.70
N LYS A 417 -4.86 17.71 9.22
CA LYS A 417 -5.26 19.12 9.29
C LYS A 417 -4.63 19.73 10.55
N TYR A 418 -4.09 20.93 10.43
CA TYR A 418 -3.46 21.63 11.56
C TYR A 418 -4.53 22.15 12.54
N PRO A 419 -4.22 22.21 13.85
CA PRO A 419 -5.10 22.87 14.81
C PRO A 419 -5.12 24.37 14.56
N GLU A 420 -6.31 24.94 14.36
CA GLU A 420 -6.53 26.37 14.11
C GLU A 420 -7.40 27.02 15.19
N THR A 421 -7.74 26.27 16.25
CA THR A 421 -8.56 26.76 17.36
C THR A 421 -7.81 27.82 18.15
N GLU A 422 -8.55 28.80 18.67
CA GLU A 422 -7.96 29.84 19.53
C GLU A 422 -7.34 29.25 20.80
N GLU A 423 -7.93 28.18 21.35
CA GLU A 423 -7.38 27.40 22.46
C GLU A 423 -5.94 26.93 22.16
N TYR A 424 -5.73 26.24 21.04
CA TYR A 424 -4.40 25.74 20.69
C TYR A 424 -3.42 26.87 20.38
N LYS A 425 -3.85 27.91 19.65
CA LYS A 425 -3.00 29.06 19.34
C LYS A 425 -2.53 29.80 20.59
N GLN A 426 -3.36 29.90 21.63
CA GLN A 426 -2.98 30.49 22.91
C GLN A 426 -1.92 29.64 23.62
N LEU A 427 -2.11 28.31 23.65
CA LEU A 427 -1.10 27.38 24.18
C LEU A 427 0.22 27.50 23.41
N GLU A 428 0.18 27.52 22.09
CA GLU A 428 1.36 27.66 21.25
C GLU A 428 2.08 29.00 21.48
N ALA A 429 1.33 30.11 21.55
CA ALA A 429 1.88 31.44 21.83
C ALA A 429 2.53 31.53 23.22
N GLY A 430 1.98 30.81 24.20
CA GLY A 430 2.55 30.65 25.54
C GLY A 430 3.65 29.58 25.62
N THR A 431 4.17 29.08 24.50
CA THR A 431 5.17 27.99 24.45
C THR A 431 4.76 26.75 25.25
N PHE A 432 3.45 26.49 25.29
CA PHE A 432 2.80 25.38 25.99
C PHE A 432 3.03 25.37 27.51
N ALA A 433 3.31 26.52 28.13
CA ALA A 433 3.45 26.63 29.58
C ALA A 433 2.16 26.22 30.32
N ASP A 434 1.01 26.57 29.76
CA ASP A 434 -0.31 26.24 30.31
C ASP A 434 -0.90 24.91 29.75
N TYR A 435 -0.10 24.13 29.01
CA TYR A 435 -0.55 22.84 28.48
C TYR A 435 -0.70 21.83 29.61
N THR A 436 -1.81 21.09 29.59
CA THR A 436 -2.07 19.99 30.52
C THR A 436 -2.59 18.77 29.77
N LEU A 437 -1.90 17.64 29.88
CA LEU A 437 -2.36 16.35 29.42
C LEU A 437 -3.29 15.74 30.45
N ARG A 438 -4.54 15.49 30.08
CA ARG A 438 -5.49 14.75 30.91
C ARG A 438 -5.49 13.27 30.54
N VAL A 439 -5.38 12.39 31.53
CA VAL A 439 -5.47 10.93 31.36
C VAL A 439 -6.54 10.39 32.31
N ASN A 440 -7.63 9.84 31.75
CA ASN A 440 -8.80 9.41 32.52
C ASN A 440 -9.48 8.16 31.92
N GLY A 441 -10.75 7.93 32.29
CA GLY A 441 -11.54 6.77 31.87
C GLY A 441 -11.49 5.64 32.89
N LEU A 442 -11.35 4.41 32.42
CA LEU A 442 -11.23 3.19 33.21
C LEU A 442 -9.82 3.04 33.81
N VAL A 443 -9.48 3.95 34.73
CA VAL A 443 -8.20 4.00 35.45
C VAL A 443 -8.44 4.19 36.95
N GLU A 444 -7.57 3.63 37.79
CA GLU A 444 -7.64 3.83 39.25
C GLU A 444 -7.15 5.23 39.66
N ASN A 445 -6.14 5.74 38.98
CA ASN A 445 -5.50 7.03 39.27
C ASN A 445 -5.59 7.96 38.05
N PRO A 446 -6.70 8.69 37.82
CA PRO A 446 -6.75 9.71 36.78
C PRO A 446 -5.76 10.85 37.11
N VAL A 447 -5.09 11.38 36.09
CA VAL A 447 -4.05 12.40 36.26
C VAL A 447 -4.22 13.57 35.28
N GLU A 448 -3.74 14.73 35.70
CA GLU A 448 -3.51 15.90 34.86
C GLU A 448 -2.03 16.26 34.95
N LEU A 449 -1.32 16.21 33.82
CA LEU A 449 0.14 16.39 33.76
C LEU A 449 0.48 17.61 32.92
N SER A 450 1.18 18.58 33.50
CA SER A 450 1.79 19.68 32.73
C SER A 450 2.89 19.14 31.80
N LEU A 451 3.29 19.95 30.81
CA LEU A 451 4.43 19.57 29.95
C LEU A 451 5.73 19.39 30.76
N GLU A 452 5.92 20.18 31.82
CA GLU A 452 7.06 20.04 32.74
C GLU A 452 7.01 18.71 33.50
N GLN A 453 5.84 18.33 34.03
CA GLN A 453 5.66 17.05 34.71
C GLN A 453 5.88 15.87 33.77
N LEU A 454 5.43 15.95 32.51
CA LEU A 454 5.72 14.93 31.49
C LEU A 454 7.23 14.79 31.22
N ARG A 455 7.97 15.90 31.22
CA ARG A 455 9.43 15.91 31.07
C ARG A 455 10.17 15.39 32.30
N ALA A 456 9.55 15.47 33.48
CA ALA A 456 10.10 14.95 34.74
C ALA A 456 9.94 13.42 34.89
N LEU A 457 9.05 12.79 34.11
CA LEU A 457 8.93 11.32 34.04
C LEU A 457 10.19 10.69 33.41
N PRO A 458 10.44 9.38 33.63
CA PRO A 458 11.58 8.69 33.04
C PRO A 458 11.66 8.89 31.52
N HIS A 459 12.75 9.50 31.08
CA HIS A 459 12.97 9.80 29.67
C HIS A 459 13.14 8.52 28.85
N HIS A 460 12.42 8.45 27.72
CA HIS A 460 12.49 7.37 26.75
C HIS A 460 12.85 7.93 25.38
N GLU A 461 13.79 7.28 24.69
CA GLU A 461 14.29 7.71 23.39
C GLU A 461 14.30 6.56 22.39
N GLN A 462 13.94 6.85 21.14
CA GLN A 462 14.01 5.87 20.04
C GLN A 462 14.28 6.53 18.69
N ILE A 463 15.05 5.85 17.83
CA ILE A 463 15.16 6.20 16.40
C ILE A 463 14.35 5.19 15.61
N THR A 464 13.28 5.65 14.97
CA THR A 464 12.29 4.78 14.34
C THR A 464 11.92 5.24 12.93
N GLN A 465 11.49 4.28 12.11
CA GLN A 465 10.91 4.57 10.81
C GLN A 465 9.39 4.68 10.93
N HIS A 466 8.87 5.78 10.40
CA HIS A 466 7.45 6.00 10.20
C HIS A 466 6.97 5.43 8.87
N PHE A 467 5.81 4.78 8.93
CA PHE A 467 5.11 4.23 7.78
C PHE A 467 3.76 4.93 7.60
N CYS A 468 3.62 5.74 6.55
CA CYS A 468 2.34 6.38 6.27
C CYS A 468 1.48 5.49 5.38
N ILE A 469 0.16 5.49 5.61
CA ILE A 469 -0.82 4.79 4.77
C ILE A 469 -0.74 5.20 3.29
N GLN A 470 -0.38 6.45 3.03
CA GLN A 470 -0.25 7.02 1.68
C GLN A 470 0.97 6.47 0.92
N GLY A 471 1.89 5.81 1.62
CA GLY A 471 3.07 5.16 1.03
C GLY A 471 4.38 5.92 1.16
N TRP A 472 4.41 7.09 1.81
CA TRP A 472 5.67 7.74 2.18
C TRP A 472 6.22 7.18 3.50
N SER A 473 7.54 7.30 3.67
CA SER A 473 8.25 6.91 4.87
C SER A 473 9.38 7.88 5.21
N GLY A 474 9.70 7.94 6.50
CA GLY A 474 10.78 8.75 7.06
C GLY A 474 11.29 8.16 8.37
N VAL A 475 12.50 8.51 8.75
CA VAL A 475 13.16 8.13 10.02
C VAL A 475 13.38 9.39 10.81
N ALA A 476 13.10 9.33 12.10
CA ALA A 476 13.40 10.39 13.04
C ALA A 476 13.77 9.79 14.39
N LYS A 477 14.54 10.57 15.15
CA LYS A 477 14.78 10.36 16.58
C LYS A 477 13.65 11.01 17.36
N TRP A 478 13.09 10.31 18.34
CA TRP A 478 12.00 10.77 19.18
C TRP A 478 12.44 10.70 20.64
N GLY A 479 12.18 11.77 21.39
CA GLY A 479 12.38 11.87 22.84
C GLY A 479 11.06 12.16 23.55
N GLY A 480 10.86 11.57 24.72
CA GLY A 480 9.56 11.59 25.38
C GLY A 480 9.45 10.71 26.61
N VAL A 481 8.24 10.23 26.86
CA VAL A 481 7.91 9.27 27.93
C VAL A 481 7.27 8.02 27.34
N SER A 482 7.67 6.85 27.84
CA SER A 482 7.08 5.58 27.39
C SER A 482 5.59 5.49 27.78
N MET A 483 4.76 4.83 26.96
CA MET A 483 3.37 4.59 27.35
C MET A 483 3.27 3.64 28.54
N GLN A 484 4.25 2.75 28.75
CA GLN A 484 4.32 1.90 29.94
C GLN A 484 4.39 2.75 31.22
N SER A 485 5.22 3.79 31.24
CA SER A 485 5.31 4.72 32.38
C SER A 485 3.98 5.44 32.66
N ILE A 486 3.21 5.78 31.62
CA ILE A 486 1.86 6.35 31.79
C ILE A 486 0.90 5.30 32.36
N VAL A 487 0.93 4.07 31.84
CA VAL A 487 0.10 2.95 32.32
C VAL A 487 0.38 2.64 33.79
N ASP A 488 1.64 2.61 34.21
CA ASP A 488 2.04 2.34 35.60
C ASP A 488 1.54 3.44 36.55
N LEU A 489 1.52 4.69 36.08
CA LEU A 489 1.02 5.84 36.84
C LEU A 489 -0.49 5.76 37.04
N VAL A 490 -1.25 5.52 35.96
CA VAL A 490 -2.73 5.60 36.02
C VAL A 490 -3.40 4.32 36.48
N LYS A 491 -2.74 3.16 36.37
CA LYS A 491 -3.24 1.83 36.74
C LYS A 491 -4.62 1.53 36.11
N PRO A 492 -4.68 1.15 34.81
CA PRO A 492 -5.92 0.86 34.13
C PRO A 492 -6.71 -0.28 34.80
N ALA A 493 -8.03 -0.13 34.86
CA ALA A 493 -8.92 -1.16 35.38
C ALA A 493 -8.89 -2.41 34.46
N PRO A 494 -9.15 -3.62 34.98
CA PRO A 494 -9.14 -4.85 34.18
C PRO A 494 -10.06 -4.84 32.95
N GLU A 495 -11.14 -4.06 33.00
CA GLU A 495 -12.11 -3.88 31.92
C GLU A 495 -11.57 -3.01 30.78
N ALA A 496 -10.56 -2.16 31.01
CA ALA A 496 -9.97 -1.33 29.97
C ALA A 496 -9.27 -2.20 28.92
N LYS A 497 -9.74 -2.16 27.67
CA LYS A 497 -9.13 -2.89 26.53
C LYS A 497 -8.60 -1.97 25.43
N TRP A 498 -8.97 -0.69 25.46
CA TRP A 498 -8.58 0.28 24.45
C TRP A 498 -8.18 1.60 25.09
N VAL A 499 -7.31 2.33 24.40
CA VAL A 499 -6.85 3.66 24.78
C VAL A 499 -7.18 4.62 23.65
N ILE A 500 -7.92 5.67 23.96
CA ILE A 500 -8.31 6.71 23.02
C ILE A 500 -7.38 7.89 23.19
N PHE A 501 -6.86 8.41 22.08
CA PHE A 501 -6.05 9.61 22.04
C PHE A 501 -6.83 10.71 21.31
N TYR A 502 -7.02 11.85 21.96
CA TYR A 502 -7.72 13.01 21.43
C TYR A 502 -6.72 14.08 20.99
N SER A 503 -7.04 14.82 19.93
CA SER A 503 -6.22 15.90 19.38
C SER A 503 -6.88 17.27 19.60
N PHE A 504 -6.07 18.32 19.67
CA PHE A 504 -6.55 19.70 19.46
C PHE A 504 -6.92 19.98 17.99
N ALA A 505 -6.40 19.19 17.05
CA ALA A 505 -6.74 19.35 15.65
C ALA A 505 -8.16 18.87 15.37
N VAL A 506 -8.87 19.61 14.54
CA VAL A 506 -10.19 19.22 14.04
C VAL A 506 -10.05 18.32 12.81
N GLY A 507 -10.98 17.39 12.68
CA GLY A 507 -11.25 16.69 11.46
C GLY A 507 -11.57 17.65 10.30
N PRO A 508 -11.19 17.31 9.05
CA PRO A 508 -11.63 18.07 7.90
C PRO A 508 -13.16 18.17 7.74
N ASP A 509 -13.91 17.18 8.20
CA ASP A 509 -15.36 17.06 8.09
C ASP A 509 -16.10 17.41 9.41
N GLY A 510 -15.36 17.85 10.43
CA GLY A 510 -15.91 18.22 11.74
C GLY A 510 -15.39 17.36 12.89
N GLY A 511 -15.71 17.79 14.11
CA GLY A 511 -15.23 17.17 15.35
C GLY A 511 -13.71 17.26 15.55
N ILE A 512 -13.23 16.91 16.74
CA ILE A 512 -11.79 16.75 16.98
C ILE A 512 -11.28 15.42 16.43
N TYR A 513 -10.03 15.41 15.99
CA TYR A 513 -9.36 14.20 15.56
C TYR A 513 -9.09 13.29 16.77
N TYR A 514 -9.33 11.99 16.62
CA TYR A 514 -9.04 11.01 17.64
C TYR A 514 -8.67 9.67 17.01
N ASP A 515 -8.01 8.80 17.77
CA ASP A 515 -7.76 7.42 17.36
C ASP A 515 -7.73 6.47 18.55
N ALA A 516 -8.15 5.22 18.31
CA ALA A 516 -8.15 4.15 19.30
C ALA A 516 -6.99 3.16 19.07
N GLN A 517 -6.27 2.86 20.14
CA GLN A 517 -5.19 1.88 20.20
C GLN A 517 -5.56 0.72 21.14
N PRO A 518 -5.22 -0.54 20.81
CA PRO A 518 -5.35 -1.64 21.75
C PRO A 518 -4.49 -1.40 23.00
N ILE A 519 -5.03 -1.64 24.20
CA ILE A 519 -4.31 -1.38 25.46
C ILE A 519 -3.00 -2.18 25.56
N GLU A 520 -2.96 -3.39 25.00
CA GLU A 520 -1.77 -4.24 24.96
C GLU A 520 -0.58 -3.53 24.32
N GLN A 521 -0.81 -2.67 23.32
CA GLN A 521 0.28 -1.97 22.63
C GLN A 521 0.91 -0.87 23.50
N MET A 522 0.27 -0.47 24.59
CA MET A 522 0.80 0.57 25.48
C MET A 522 2.01 0.09 26.28
N SER A 523 2.16 -1.24 26.44
CA SER A 523 3.34 -1.85 27.07
C SER A 523 4.47 -2.14 26.08
N TYR A 524 4.26 -1.93 24.77
CA TYR A 524 5.30 -2.16 23.79
C TYR A 524 6.38 -1.08 23.90
N GLU A 525 7.64 -1.49 23.79
CA GLU A 525 8.81 -0.64 23.98
C GLU A 525 8.79 0.59 23.07
N LEU A 526 8.30 0.45 21.82
CA LEU A 526 8.27 1.53 20.82
C LEU A 526 7.02 2.42 20.90
N THR A 527 6.17 2.22 21.91
CA THR A 527 4.98 3.04 22.14
C THR A 527 5.27 4.12 23.17
N MET A 528 5.19 5.39 22.76
CA MET A 528 5.56 6.53 23.61
C MET A 528 4.74 7.79 23.28
N LEU A 529 4.74 8.72 24.23
CA LEU A 529 4.36 10.11 24.00
C LEU A 529 5.64 10.92 23.77
N ALA A 530 5.82 11.41 22.55
CA ALA A 530 6.99 12.19 22.16
C ALA A 530 6.73 13.70 22.28
N TYR A 531 7.66 14.41 22.89
CA TYR A 531 7.71 15.87 22.99
C TYR A 531 8.97 16.47 22.34
N ASP A 532 9.94 15.63 21.96
CA ASP A 532 11.15 16.01 21.24
C ASP A 532 11.31 15.19 19.94
N MET A 533 11.93 15.79 18.92
CA MET A 533 12.21 15.19 17.63
C MET A 533 13.58 15.65 17.11
N ASN A 534 14.46 14.71 16.79
CA ASN A 534 15.82 14.98 16.28
C ASN A 534 16.61 15.96 17.17
N ASP A 535 16.62 15.70 18.48
CA ASP A 535 17.32 16.48 19.52
C ASP A 535 16.79 17.91 19.77
N ASP A 536 15.73 18.31 19.06
CA ASP A 536 15.02 19.57 19.26
C ASP A 536 13.60 19.33 19.83
N THR A 537 13.00 20.37 20.41
CA THR A 537 11.58 20.32 20.77
C THR A 537 10.71 20.06 19.55
N LEU A 538 9.66 19.26 19.74
CA LEU A 538 8.74 18.90 18.68
C LEU A 538 8.17 20.17 18.01
N SER A 539 8.33 20.28 16.69
CA SER A 539 7.77 21.40 15.93
C SER A 539 6.25 21.31 15.79
N PHE A 540 5.59 22.45 15.55
CA PHE A 540 4.14 22.54 15.25
C PHE A 540 3.69 21.51 14.22
N GLY A 541 4.38 21.43 13.06
CA GLY A 541 4.01 20.52 11.97
C GLY A 541 4.07 19.02 12.31
N HIS A 542 4.88 18.69 13.31
CA HIS A 542 5.09 17.33 13.79
C HIS A 542 4.26 16.99 15.04
N GLY A 543 3.47 17.94 15.58
CA GLY A 543 2.49 17.66 16.63
C GLY A 543 2.78 18.25 18.00
N ALA A 544 3.51 19.36 18.10
CA ALA A 544 3.80 20.04 19.37
C ALA A 544 2.53 20.30 20.22
N PRO A 545 2.57 20.22 21.55
CA PRO A 545 3.73 19.88 22.36
C PRO A 545 3.94 18.38 22.51
N LEU A 546 2.95 17.56 22.14
CA LEU A 546 2.93 16.14 22.43
C LEU A 546 2.25 15.34 21.31
N ARG A 547 2.88 14.23 20.91
CA ARG A 547 2.35 13.28 19.90
C ARG A 547 2.49 11.83 20.34
N LEU A 548 1.63 10.98 19.82
CA LEU A 548 1.75 9.53 19.97
C LEU A 548 2.77 8.99 18.96
N ARG A 549 3.56 8.02 19.39
CA ARG A 549 4.35 7.11 18.56
C ARG A 549 3.99 5.68 18.93
N ASN A 550 3.79 4.84 17.92
CA ASN A 550 3.49 3.42 18.03
C ASN A 550 3.85 2.74 16.69
N GLU A 551 5.04 2.15 16.61
CA GLU A 551 5.62 1.76 15.32
C GLU A 551 5.08 0.45 14.72
N VAL A 552 4.15 -0.22 15.41
CA VAL A 552 3.42 -1.37 14.82
C VAL A 552 2.19 -0.94 14.00
N GLN A 553 1.88 0.36 14.00
CA GLN A 553 0.71 0.94 13.33
C GLN A 553 1.11 1.92 12.20
N LEU A 554 0.16 2.20 11.30
CA LEU A 554 0.33 3.22 10.27
C LEU A 554 0.17 4.65 10.82
N GLY A 555 0.78 5.60 10.13
CA GLY A 555 0.91 6.98 10.63
C GLY A 555 -0.37 7.74 10.99
N PHE A 556 -1.53 7.41 10.42
CA PHE A 556 -2.80 8.05 10.81
C PHE A 556 -3.22 7.67 12.24
N LYS A 557 -2.80 6.50 12.73
CA LYS A 557 -3.03 6.03 14.10
C LYS A 557 -2.25 6.84 15.15
N LEU A 558 -1.22 7.58 14.72
CA LEU A 558 -0.28 8.27 15.57
C LEU A 558 -0.71 9.73 15.78
N VAL A 559 -1.64 9.92 16.73
CA VAL A 559 -2.27 11.21 17.02
C VAL A 559 -1.23 12.29 17.34
N LYS A 560 -1.37 13.45 16.71
CA LYS A 560 -0.58 14.67 16.93
C LYS A 560 -1.36 15.66 17.78
N TRP A 561 -0.66 16.63 18.38
CA TRP A 561 -1.29 17.71 19.15
C TRP A 561 -2.23 17.13 20.23
N ILE A 562 -1.72 16.18 21.01
CA ILE A 562 -2.55 15.43 21.96
C ILE A 562 -3.21 16.41 22.95
N LYS A 563 -4.53 16.30 23.06
CA LYS A 563 -5.37 17.03 24.02
C LYS A 563 -5.67 16.20 25.26
N GLY A 564 -5.79 14.88 25.12
CA GLY A 564 -6.05 13.98 26.24
C GLY A 564 -6.07 12.50 25.86
N ILE A 565 -6.12 11.66 26.89
CA ILE A 565 -6.12 10.20 26.78
C ILE A 565 -7.24 9.62 27.64
N GLU A 566 -7.98 8.65 27.11
CA GLU A 566 -9.06 7.97 27.83
C GLU A 566 -8.96 6.45 27.67
N PHE A 567 -8.96 5.73 28.79
CA PHE A 567 -9.02 4.27 28.82
C PHE A 567 -10.48 3.80 28.79
N VAL A 568 -10.82 2.89 27.87
CA VAL A 568 -12.20 2.46 27.63
C VAL A 568 -12.29 0.95 27.47
N GLU A 569 -13.49 0.39 27.71
CA GLU A 569 -13.74 -1.04 27.51
C GLU A 569 -13.67 -1.40 26.03
N HIS A 570 -14.27 -0.59 25.16
CA HIS A 570 -14.24 -0.79 23.72
C HIS A 570 -14.28 0.54 22.97
N PHE A 571 -13.63 0.66 21.81
CA PHE A 571 -13.66 1.92 21.05
C PHE A 571 -15.04 2.21 20.43
N SER A 572 -15.94 1.23 20.37
CA SER A 572 -17.25 1.38 19.71
C SER A 572 -18.21 2.33 20.43
N GLU A 573 -17.92 2.67 21.69
CA GLU A 573 -18.65 3.67 22.48
C GLU A 573 -18.12 5.10 22.30
N VAL A 574 -17.14 5.31 21.41
CA VAL A 574 -16.47 6.59 21.19
C VAL A 574 -16.57 7.04 19.73
N GLY A 575 -17.01 8.28 19.54
CA GLY A 575 -17.17 8.92 18.22
C GLY A 575 -18.13 8.17 17.30
N GLY A 576 -17.72 7.85 16.07
CA GLY A 576 -18.47 7.02 15.13
C GLY A 576 -18.34 5.51 15.37
N GLY A 577 -17.59 5.10 16.39
CA GLY A 577 -17.52 3.72 16.87
C GLY A 577 -16.71 2.77 15.98
N LEU A 578 -15.92 3.28 15.03
CA LEU A 578 -15.09 2.44 14.13
C LEU A 578 -13.59 2.53 14.41
N GLY A 579 -13.20 3.22 15.49
CA GLY A 579 -11.85 3.18 16.05
C GLY A 579 -10.98 4.41 15.80
N GLY A 580 -11.57 5.53 15.34
CA GLY A 580 -10.86 6.80 15.14
C GLY A 580 -11.43 7.64 14.00
N TYR A 581 -10.92 8.86 13.86
CA TYR A 581 -11.40 9.82 12.87
C TYR A 581 -11.36 9.26 11.44
N ASN A 582 -10.21 8.78 10.94
CA ASN A 582 -10.13 8.24 9.57
C ASN A 582 -10.90 6.92 9.40
N ASN A 583 -11.16 6.18 10.49
CA ASN A 583 -12.01 4.99 10.44
C ASN A 583 -13.47 5.35 10.21
N ASP A 584 -13.91 6.39 10.90
CA ASP A 584 -15.27 6.93 10.85
C ASP A 584 -15.53 7.74 9.59
N HIS A 585 -14.56 8.50 9.09
CA HIS A 585 -14.79 9.47 8.00
C HIS A 585 -14.20 8.96 6.69
N GLU A 586 -13.02 8.33 6.74
CA GLU A 586 -12.25 7.96 5.55
C GLU A 586 -12.26 6.45 5.24
N PHE A 587 -13.07 5.68 5.97
CA PHE A 587 -13.26 4.24 5.82
C PHE A 587 -12.00 3.39 6.04
N PHE A 588 -11.04 3.89 6.83
CA PHE A 588 -9.84 3.10 7.16
C PHE A 588 -10.23 1.94 8.09
N GLY A 589 -9.41 0.88 8.17
CA GLY A 589 -9.63 -0.18 9.15
C GLY A 589 -9.03 0.16 10.51
N TYR A 590 -9.63 -0.32 11.59
CA TYR A 590 -9.07 -0.14 12.92
C TYR A 590 -7.81 -0.98 13.12
N ARG A 591 -7.68 -2.06 12.34
CA ARG A 591 -6.51 -2.94 12.19
C ARG A 591 -5.77 -2.63 10.90
N GLN A 592 -4.56 -2.08 10.97
CA GLN A 592 -3.78 -1.69 9.78
C GLN A 592 -2.27 -1.94 9.97
N SER A 593 -1.92 -3.18 10.31
CA SER A 593 -0.54 -3.67 10.45
C SER A 593 0.16 -4.03 9.11
N ILE A 594 -0.61 -4.12 8.02
CA ILE A 594 -0.18 -4.41 6.65
C ILE A 594 -0.75 -3.33 5.73
#